data_AF-A0A5S5B178-F1
#
_entry.id   AF-A0A5S5B178-F1
#
_cell.length_a   1.000
_cell.length_b   1.000
_cell.length_c   1.000
_cell.angle_alpha   90.00
_cell.angle_beta   90.00
_cell.angle_gamma   90.00
#
_symmetry.space_group_name_H-M   'P 1'
#
loop_
_entity.id
_entity.type
_entity.pdbx_description
1 polymer ?
#
loop_
_entity_poly.entity_id
_entity_poly.type
_entity_poly.pdbx_seq_one_letter_code
_entity_poly.pdbx_strand_id
1 'polypeptide(L)' 'MLTMTHIDNIRKAFFMKGQNISEIAREFQKDRKTIRKYIYQEDWNTRVKVEEVK' A
#
# COMPACT_ATOMS: atom_id res chain seq x y z
N MET A 1 10.86 -1.29 -5.12
CA MET A 1 9.98 -1.09 -3.94
C MET A 1 9.13 0.15 -4.18
N LEU A 2 7.88 0.18 -3.69
CA LEU A 2 7.08 1.41 -3.72
C LEU A 2 7.56 2.30 -2.57
N THR A 3 7.73 3.59 -2.84
CA THR A 3 8.01 4.60 -1.80
C THR A 3 6.74 4.85 -1.00
N MET A 4 6.87 5.29 0.25
CA MET A 4 5.71 5.62 1.10
C MET A 4 4.75 6.61 0.39
N THR A 5 5.29 7.56 -0.35
CA THR A 5 4.54 8.49 -1.20
C THR A 5 3.67 7.78 -2.24
N HIS A 6 4.20 6.76 -2.93
CA HIS A 6 3.39 6.02 -3.90
C HIS A 6 2.24 5.27 -3.23
N ILE A 7 2.47 4.73 -2.04
CA ILE A 7 1.44 3.99 -1.32
C ILE A 7 0.35 4.95 -0.80
N ASP A 8 0.74 6.13 -0.31
CA ASP A 8 -0.21 7.18 0.07
C ASP A 8 -1.05 7.67 -1.12
N ASN A 9 -0.43 7.85 -2.28
CA ASN A 9 -1.14 8.22 -3.51
C ASN A 9 -2.14 7.13 -3.95
N ILE A 10 -1.77 5.85 -3.85
CA ILE A 10 -2.68 4.71 -4.11
C ILE A 10 -3.90 4.76 -3.17
N ARG A 11 -3.69 5.05 -1.89
CA ARG A 11 -4.79 5.12 -0.90
C ARG A 11 -5.67 6.34 -1.13
N LYS A 12 -5.09 7.50 -1.44
CA LYS A 12 -5.84 8.72 -1.80
C LYS A 12 -6.68 8.50 -3.06
N ALA A 13 -6.15 7.82 -4.06
CA ALA A 13 -6.90 7.46 -5.27
C ALA A 13 -8.13 6.59 -4.95
N PHE A 14 -8.00 5.61 -4.05
CA PHE A 14 -9.10 4.75 -3.67
C PHE A 14 -10.13 5.45 -2.76
N PHE A 15 -9.68 6.06 -1.66
CA PHE A 15 -10.57 6.60 -0.62
C PHE A 15 -11.07 8.02 -0.90
N MET A 16 -10.24 8.89 -1.51
CA MET A 16 -10.63 10.28 -1.77
C MET A 16 -11.19 10.47 -3.17
N LYS A 17 -10.57 9.87 -4.20
CA LYS A 17 -11.05 10.01 -5.58
C LYS A 17 -12.12 8.98 -5.95
N GLY A 18 -12.27 7.90 -5.17
CA GLY A 18 -13.24 6.83 -5.46
C GLY A 18 -12.87 5.95 -6.66
N GLN A 19 -11.60 5.96 -7.10
CA GLN A 19 -11.15 5.15 -8.22
C GLN A 19 -11.18 3.66 -7.89
N ASN A 20 -11.46 2.82 -8.88
CA ASN A 20 -11.46 1.37 -8.67
C ASN A 20 -10.03 0.78 -8.72
N ILE A 21 -9.85 -0.41 -8.14
CA ILE A 21 -8.54 -1.08 -8.07
C ILE A 21 -7.92 -1.31 -9.46
N SER A 22 -8.74 -1.51 -10.50
CA SER A 22 -8.24 -1.75 -11.87
C SER A 22 -7.71 -0.48 -12.54
N GLU A 23 -8.33 0.68 -12.27
CA GLU A 23 -7.86 1.99 -12.72
C GLU A 23 -6.54 2.35 -12.04
N ILE A 24 -6.48 2.21 -10.72
CA ILE A 24 -5.28 2.46 -9.92
C ILE A 24 -4.15 1.53 -10.37
N ALA A 25 -4.44 0.26 -10.66
CA ALA A 25 -3.45 -0.68 -11.17
C ALA A 25 -2.83 -0.23 -12.52
N ARG A 26 -3.65 0.34 -13.43
CA ARG A 26 -3.17 0.88 -14.71
C ARG A 26 -2.35 2.16 -14.52
N GLU A 27 -2.82 3.06 -13.66
CA GLU A 27 -2.17 4.36 -13.38
C GLU A 27 -0.79 4.17 -12.74
N PHE A 28 -0.69 3.28 -11.75
CA PHE A 28 0.57 3.03 -11.03
C PHE A 28 1.43 1.92 -11.66
N GLN A 29 0.96 1.29 -12.76
CA GLN A 29 1.59 0.15 -13.41
C GLN A 29 1.97 -0.97 -12.41
N LYS A 30 1.00 -1.37 -11.59
CA LYS A 30 1.17 -2.43 -10.57
C LYS A 30 0.05 -3.44 -10.64
N ASP A 31 0.36 -4.64 -10.17
CA ASP A 31 -0.64 -5.69 -10.05
C ASP A 31 -1.77 -5.30 -9.09
N ARG A 32 -2.99 -5.71 -9.45
CA ARG A 32 -4.19 -5.50 -8.63
C ARG A 32 -4.04 -6.09 -7.22
N LYS A 33 -3.30 -7.20 -7.07
CA LYS A 33 -2.99 -7.80 -5.76
C LYS A 33 -2.15 -6.87 -4.88
N THR A 34 -1.17 -6.22 -5.48
CA THR A 34 -0.28 -5.26 -4.82
C THR A 34 -1.04 -4.01 -4.39
N ILE A 35 -1.86 -3.45 -5.29
CA ILE A 35 -2.73 -2.31 -4.96
C ILE A 35 -3.69 -2.65 -3.82
N ARG A 36 -4.35 -3.82 -3.90
CA ARG A 36 -5.25 -4.31 -2.84
C ARG A 36 -4.53 -4.42 -1.49
N LYS A 37 -3.33 -5.01 -1.46
CA LYS A 37 -2.53 -5.13 -0.25
C LYS A 37 -2.36 -3.77 0.43
N TYR A 38 -1.96 -2.75 -0.32
CA TYR A 38 -1.68 -1.42 0.23
C TYR A 38 -2.92 -0.62 0.63
N ILE A 39 -4.04 -0.81 -0.07
CA ILE A 39 -5.32 -0.19 0.30
C ILE A 39 -5.78 -0.71 1.67
N TYR A 40 -5.70 -2.02 1.91
CA TYR A 40 -6.18 -2.67 3.14
C TYR A 40 -5.11 -2.88 4.21
N GLN A 41 -3.88 -2.42 3.98
CA GLN A 41 -2.84 -2.48 4.99
C GLN A 41 -3.11 -1.41 6.06
N GLU A 42 -3.38 -1.86 7.28
CA GLU A 42 -3.61 -1.00 8.45
C GLU A 42 -2.32 -0.82 9.27
N ASP A 43 -1.47 -1.85 9.32
CA ASP A 43 -0.19 -1.83 10.05
C ASP A 43 0.97 -1.52 9.11
N TRP A 44 1.65 -0.39 9.36
CA TRP A 44 2.83 0.07 8.63
C TRP A 44 4.06 0.13 9.52
N ASN A 45 3.95 -0.31 10.77
CA ASN A 45 5.05 -0.31 11.69
C ASN A 45 6.07 -1.38 11.29
N THR A 46 7.33 -0.99 11.33
CA THR A 46 8.42 -1.96 11.17
C THR A 46 8.49 -2.75 12.47
N ARG A 47 8.07 -4.01 12.44
CA ARG A 47 8.26 -4.91 13.59
C ARG A 47 9.75 -5.16 13.78
N VAL A 48 10.35 -4.42 14.70
CA VAL A 48 11.72 -4.69 15.15
C VAL A 48 11.66 -6.03 15.87
N LYS A 49 12.31 -7.06 15.34
CA LYS A 49 12.50 -8.31 16.06
C LYS A 49 13.39 -7.99 17.25
N VAL A 50 12.80 -7.95 18.43
CA VAL A 50 13.57 -7.89 19.68
C VAL A 50 14.15 -9.28 19.84
N GLU A 51 15.43 -9.46 19.52
CA GLU A 51 16.15 -10.65 19.91
C GLU A 51 16.26 -10.61 21.44
N GLU A 52 15.48 -11.45 22.11
CA GLU A 52 15.62 -11.66 23.55
C GLU A 52 17.05 -12.14 23.82
N VAL A 53 17.86 -11.25 24.39
CA VAL A 53 19.17 -11.60 24.93
C VAL A 53 18.92 -12.52 26.12
N LYS A 54 19.22 -13.80 25.92
CA LYS A 54 19.13 -14.86 26.93
C LYS A 54 20.25 -14.75 27.95
#